data_AF-A0A966V8Y8-F1
#
_entry.id   AF-A0A966V8Y8-F1
#
_cell.length_a   1.000
_cell.length_b   1.000
_cell.length_c   1.000
_cell.angle_alpha   90.00
_cell.angle_beta   90.00
_cell.angle_gamma   90.00
#
_symmetry.space_group_name_H-M   'P 1'
#
loop_
_entity.id
_entity.type
_entity.pdbx_description
1 polymer ?
#
loop_
_entity_poly.entity_id
_entity_poly.type
_entity_poly.pdbx_seq_one_letter_code
_entity_poly.pdbx_strand_id
1 'polypeptide(L)'
;MRTYKLQNGVRVMYVQNLPPTSLNYLTEDIFVQYLDILFKRKLGKHVCSTKLLSSNEYFIKIDITNLLINVSNKLLDKFRECLLDPRTNYFIIPIHLRFPVYYQHNDDTVSTFDTADTTMGHSNTVIINKGNREIELFEPHGEYFKGHPIQINTNLLIKSTLNKLLPFTQDFTFKNAFQECGYLAPQTSDSYCLAWTLMYIELKLLNNDFTTEEVFTLFNKVFDSEKQKVTYIKRYISYLKTQIDNYNIKPTSSYPDYYYPLRQLDPFVNNVHLKLRIVGLLYIYRKLENNNKRKVILNELIGYKNYTKFEDIFYNFFTGKYNDMIRLLDENPSVLTKFNNATFFAESLKQLYNLQRN
;
A
#
# COMPACT_ATOMS: atom_id res chain seq x y z
N MET A 1 -17.21 -4.10 -25.35
CA MET A 1 -17.17 -4.17 -23.87
C MET A 1 -18.59 -4.42 -23.38
N ARG A 2 -18.87 -5.55 -22.73
CA ARG A 2 -20.20 -5.80 -22.18
C ARG A 2 -20.19 -5.37 -20.71
N THR A 3 -20.98 -4.36 -20.39
CA THR A 3 -21.30 -3.97 -19.02
C THR A 3 -22.69 -4.46 -18.68
N TYR A 4 -22.95 -4.81 -17.43
CA TYR A 4 -24.31 -4.96 -16.94
C TYR A 4 -24.69 -3.72 -16.12
N LYS A 5 -25.95 -3.31 -16.19
CA LYS A 5 -26.50 -2.17 -15.44
C LYS A 5 -27.19 -2.74 -14.20
N LEU A 6 -26.74 -2.32 -13.02
CA LEU A 6 -27.42 -2.62 -11.76
C LEU A 6 -28.74 -1.85 -11.68
N GLN A 7 -29.62 -2.25 -10.75
CA GLN A 7 -30.98 -1.70 -10.63
C GLN A 7 -31.02 -0.15 -10.55
N ASN A 8 -29.96 0.49 -10.05
CA ASN A 8 -29.86 1.95 -9.89
C ASN A 8 -29.03 2.64 -10.97
N GLY A 9 -28.63 1.91 -12.01
CA GLY A 9 -27.94 2.47 -13.16
C GLY A 9 -26.42 2.43 -13.15
N VAL A 10 -25.82 2.04 -12.01
CA VAL A 10 -24.38 1.73 -11.93
C VAL A 10 -24.02 0.62 -12.91
N ARG A 11 -22.99 0.85 -13.69
CA ARG A 11 -22.43 -0.04 -14.69
C ARG A 11 -21.22 -0.77 -14.13
N VAL A 12 -21.18 -2.06 -14.37
CA VAL A 12 -20.17 -2.97 -13.82
C VAL A 12 -19.78 -3.97 -14.91
N MET A 13 -18.56 -4.49 -14.81
CA MET A 13 -18.03 -5.36 -15.84
C MET A 13 -18.71 -6.72 -15.83
N TYR A 14 -19.26 -7.11 -16.97
CA TYR A 14 -19.91 -8.40 -17.14
C TYR A 14 -18.86 -9.48 -17.38
N VAL A 15 -18.46 -10.16 -16.30
CA VAL A 15 -17.42 -11.20 -16.31
C VAL A 15 -17.97 -12.59 -15.91
N GLN A 16 -19.28 -12.71 -15.69
CA GLN A 16 -19.90 -13.94 -15.16
C GLN A 16 -19.69 -15.18 -16.07
N ASN A 17 -19.61 -14.98 -17.39
CA ASN A 17 -19.42 -16.06 -18.37
C ASN A 17 -17.96 -16.44 -18.60
N LEU A 18 -17.01 -15.78 -17.93
CA LEU A 18 -15.60 -16.09 -18.07
C LEU A 18 -15.17 -17.10 -17.01
N PRO A 19 -14.25 -18.02 -17.33
CA PRO A 19 -13.65 -18.89 -16.34
C PRO A 19 -12.74 -18.05 -15.40
N PRO A 20 -12.73 -18.33 -14.09
CA PRO A 20 -11.77 -17.71 -13.18
C PRO A 20 -10.34 -18.14 -13.55
N THR A 21 -9.40 -17.20 -13.55
CA THR A 21 -7.99 -17.52 -13.81
C THR A 21 -7.35 -18.34 -12.67
N SER A 22 -6.31 -19.11 -12.99
CA SER A 22 -5.44 -19.75 -12.00
C SER A 22 -4.39 -18.81 -11.40
N LEU A 23 -4.21 -17.61 -11.97
CA LEU A 23 -3.30 -16.61 -11.41
C LEU A 23 -3.77 -16.17 -10.02
N ASN A 24 -2.79 -15.96 -9.13
CA ASN A 24 -3.01 -15.45 -7.78
C ASN A 24 -2.77 -13.93 -7.64
N TYR A 25 -2.38 -13.27 -8.73
CA TYR A 25 -2.15 -11.83 -8.79
C TYR A 25 -2.25 -11.30 -10.23
N LEU A 26 -2.31 -9.97 -10.36
CA LEU A 26 -2.20 -9.24 -11.62
C LEU A 26 -0.79 -8.63 -11.71
N THR A 27 -0.18 -8.63 -12.90
CA THR A 27 1.12 -7.97 -13.12
C THR A 27 0.96 -6.49 -13.48
N GLU A 28 1.97 -5.67 -13.17
CA GLU A 28 2.01 -4.24 -13.57
C GLU A 28 1.87 -4.08 -15.09
N ASP A 29 2.43 -5.00 -15.88
CA ASP A 29 2.33 -4.96 -17.34
C ASP A 29 0.89 -5.13 -17.83
N ILE A 30 0.13 -6.08 -17.29
CA ILE A 30 -1.28 -6.28 -17.66
C ILE A 30 -2.09 -5.05 -17.22
N PHE A 31 -1.79 -4.50 -16.04
CA PHE A 31 -2.45 -3.31 -15.52
C PHE A 31 -2.31 -2.12 -16.47
N VAL A 32 -1.08 -1.79 -16.88
CA VAL A 32 -0.79 -0.64 -17.75
C VAL A 32 -1.36 -0.85 -19.15
N GLN A 33 -1.20 -2.04 -19.73
CA GLN A 33 -1.76 -2.34 -21.05
C GLN A 33 -3.28 -2.18 -21.06
N TYR A 34 -3.97 -2.62 -20.01
CA TYR A 34 -5.41 -2.46 -19.94
C TYR A 34 -5.84 -1.01 -19.70
N LEU A 35 -5.12 -0.26 -18.87
CA LEU A 35 -5.42 1.15 -18.64
C LEU A 35 -5.29 1.98 -19.93
N ASP A 36 -4.34 1.64 -20.79
CA ASP A 36 -4.21 2.20 -22.15
C ASP A 36 -5.43 1.85 -23.03
N ILE A 37 -6.03 0.67 -22.89
CA ILE A 37 -7.30 0.32 -23.57
C ILE A 37 -8.43 1.22 -23.07
N LEU A 38 -8.54 1.44 -21.75
CA LEU A 38 -9.57 2.30 -21.16
C LEU A 38 -9.47 3.73 -21.70
N PHE A 39 -8.26 4.29 -21.75
CA PHE A 39 -8.03 5.64 -22.24
C PHE A 39 -8.31 5.77 -23.74
N LYS A 40 -7.98 4.75 -24.55
CA LYS A 40 -8.34 4.71 -25.98
C LYS A 40 -9.85 4.69 -26.21
N ARG A 41 -10.65 4.11 -25.31
CA ARG A 41 -12.08 3.81 -25.51
C ARG A 41 -13.05 4.97 -25.30
N LYS A 42 -12.61 6.24 -25.34
CA LYS A 42 -13.41 7.44 -24.96
C LYS A 42 -13.95 7.44 -23.52
N LEU A 43 -13.81 6.35 -22.76
CA LEU A 43 -14.09 6.29 -21.31
C LEU A 43 -13.19 7.27 -20.55
N GLY A 44 -12.02 7.60 -21.10
CA GLY A 44 -11.08 8.58 -20.54
C GLY A 44 -11.00 9.91 -21.28
N LYS A 45 -12.06 10.40 -21.96
CA LYS A 45 -11.99 11.63 -22.79
C LYS A 45 -11.46 12.86 -22.02
N HIS A 46 -11.65 12.89 -20.70
CA HIS A 46 -11.20 13.96 -19.79
C HIS A 46 -10.08 13.51 -18.85
N VAL A 47 -9.50 12.34 -19.07
CA VAL A 47 -8.44 11.78 -18.23
C VAL A 47 -7.08 12.10 -18.84
N CYS A 48 -6.12 12.49 -18.01
CA CYS A 48 -4.73 12.60 -18.40
C CYS A 48 -4.21 11.24 -18.87
N SER A 49 -4.09 11.08 -20.19
CA SER A 49 -3.59 9.83 -20.77
C SER A 49 -2.07 9.79 -20.68
N THR A 50 -1.55 8.84 -19.93
CA THR A 50 -0.12 8.49 -19.83
C THR A 50 0.25 7.35 -20.79
N LYS A 51 -0.48 7.25 -21.91
CA LYS A 51 -0.27 6.26 -22.96
C LYS A 51 1.18 6.27 -23.42
N LEU A 52 1.73 5.08 -23.72
CA LEU A 52 3.11 4.81 -24.17
C LEU A 52 4.16 4.69 -23.06
N LEU A 53 3.82 4.93 -21.80
CA LEU A 53 4.73 4.62 -20.68
C LEU A 53 4.80 3.09 -20.46
N SER A 54 5.97 2.57 -20.09
CA SER A 54 6.07 1.19 -19.60
C SER A 54 5.50 1.05 -18.19
N SER A 55 5.34 -0.19 -17.73
CA SER A 55 4.96 -0.51 -16.35
C SER A 55 5.85 0.19 -15.32
N ASN A 56 7.16 0.25 -15.53
CA ASN A 56 8.07 0.93 -14.62
C ASN A 56 7.92 2.46 -14.59
N GLU A 57 7.38 3.05 -15.65
CA GLU A 57 7.21 4.50 -15.77
C GLU A 57 5.82 4.97 -15.30
N TYR A 58 4.84 4.06 -15.19
CA TYR A 58 3.44 4.40 -14.91
C TYR A 58 3.12 4.58 -13.43
N PHE A 59 3.86 3.91 -12.55
CA PHE A 59 3.59 3.90 -11.11
C PHE A 59 4.46 4.92 -10.39
N ILE A 60 3.88 5.60 -9.41
CA ILE A 60 4.66 6.21 -8.33
C ILE A 60 4.96 5.09 -7.33
N LYS A 61 6.23 4.70 -7.21
CA LYS A 61 6.66 3.63 -6.30
C LYS A 61 7.21 4.27 -5.02
N ILE A 62 6.56 4.03 -3.88
CA ILE A 62 7.00 4.50 -2.57
C ILE A 62 7.64 3.32 -1.84
N ASP A 63 8.95 3.34 -1.76
CA ASP A 63 9.75 2.34 -1.07
C ASP A 63 10.04 2.80 0.37
N ILE A 64 9.26 2.25 1.30
CA ILE A 64 9.37 2.56 2.72
C ILE A 64 10.60 1.88 3.33
N THR A 65 11.08 0.79 2.73
CA THR A 65 12.31 0.10 3.17
C THR A 65 13.52 0.98 2.93
N ASN A 66 13.65 1.52 1.71
CA ASN A 66 14.81 2.28 1.28
C ASN A 66 14.69 3.79 1.49
N LEU A 67 13.53 4.26 1.97
CA LEU A 67 13.21 5.68 2.09
C LEU A 67 13.22 6.43 0.76
N LEU A 68 12.74 5.77 -0.30
CA LEU A 68 12.79 6.30 -1.66
C LEU A 68 11.40 6.43 -2.23
N ILE A 69 11.13 7.56 -2.87
CA ILE A 69 10.04 7.67 -3.83
C ILE A 69 10.69 7.57 -5.19
N ASN A 70 10.24 6.61 -6.01
CA ASN A 70 10.68 6.40 -7.38
C ASN A 70 9.53 6.75 -8.32
N VAL A 71 9.77 7.73 -9.18
CA VAL A 71 8.81 8.19 -10.20
C VAL A 71 9.59 8.57 -11.47
N SER A 72 9.02 8.25 -12.63
CA SER A 72 9.60 8.58 -13.93
C SER A 72 9.40 10.07 -14.27
N ASN A 73 10.42 10.69 -14.86
CA ASN A 73 10.35 12.05 -15.37
C ASN A 73 9.24 12.19 -16.42
N LYS A 74 9.09 11.19 -17.30
CA LYS A 74 8.06 11.19 -18.34
C LYS A 74 6.66 11.23 -17.76
N LEU A 75 6.43 10.55 -16.64
CA LEU A 75 5.14 10.60 -15.95
C LEU A 75 4.85 12.00 -15.41
N LEU A 76 5.84 12.63 -14.76
CA LEU A 76 5.72 13.99 -14.23
C LEU A 76 5.53 15.02 -15.33
N ASP A 77 6.30 14.91 -16.42
CA ASP A 77 6.15 15.76 -17.60
C ASP A 77 4.77 15.61 -18.21
N LYS A 78 4.24 14.37 -18.28
CA LYS A 78 2.90 14.15 -18.77
C LYS A 78 1.83 14.79 -17.88
N PHE A 79 1.99 14.74 -16.56
CA PHE A 79 1.10 15.44 -15.64
C PHE A 79 1.18 16.96 -15.84
N ARG A 80 2.36 17.53 -16.05
CA ARG A 80 2.53 18.97 -16.38
C ARG A 80 1.80 19.35 -17.67
N GLU A 81 1.94 18.57 -18.73
CA GLU A 81 1.20 18.79 -19.97
C GLU A 81 -0.32 18.75 -19.75
N CYS A 82 -0.80 17.73 -19.05
CA CYS A 82 -2.22 17.54 -18.76
C CYS A 82 -2.81 18.63 -17.86
N LEU A 83 -2.01 19.22 -16.97
CA LEU A 83 -2.45 20.35 -16.14
C LEU A 83 -2.80 21.57 -16.99
N LEU A 84 -2.00 21.82 -18.03
CA LEU A 84 -2.18 22.92 -18.97
C LEU A 84 -3.32 22.68 -19.96
N ASP A 85 -3.76 21.44 -20.18
CA ASP A 85 -4.89 21.14 -21.07
C ASP A 85 -6.24 21.43 -20.36
N PRO A 86 -7.04 22.39 -20.87
CA PRO A 86 -8.35 22.70 -20.27
C PRO A 86 -9.37 21.56 -20.42
N ARG A 87 -9.14 20.60 -21.33
CA ARG A 87 -10.04 19.46 -21.55
C ARG A 87 -9.81 18.33 -20.55
N THR A 88 -8.63 18.31 -19.92
CA THR A 88 -8.29 17.29 -18.92
C THR A 88 -8.83 17.70 -17.57
N ASN A 89 -9.73 16.88 -17.03
CA ASN A 89 -10.35 17.07 -15.72
C ASN A 89 -9.87 16.05 -14.68
N TYR A 90 -9.38 14.89 -15.12
CA TYR A 90 -9.00 13.80 -14.23
C TYR A 90 -7.55 13.38 -14.41
N PHE A 91 -6.88 13.06 -13.31
CA PHE A 91 -5.59 12.36 -13.30
C PHE A 91 -5.78 11.04 -12.58
N ILE A 92 -5.25 9.96 -13.14
CA ILE A 92 -5.25 8.64 -12.51
C ILE A 92 -3.81 8.26 -12.27
N ILE A 93 -3.48 8.06 -11.00
CA ILE A 93 -2.11 7.87 -10.53
C ILE A 93 -2.06 6.52 -9.82
N PRO A 94 -1.56 5.47 -10.48
CA PRO A 94 -1.26 4.20 -9.82
C PRO A 94 -0.09 4.39 -8.85
N ILE A 95 -0.26 3.88 -7.62
CA ILE A 95 0.74 3.98 -6.57
C ILE A 95 1.09 2.57 -6.11
N HIS A 96 2.39 2.29 -6.03
CA HIS A 96 2.91 1.04 -5.51
C HIS A 96 3.67 1.32 -4.21
N LEU A 97 3.14 0.85 -3.09
CA LEU A 97 3.82 0.88 -1.81
C LEU A 97 4.67 -0.39 -1.66
N ARG A 98 5.95 -0.24 -1.35
CA ARG A 98 6.84 -1.36 -1.02
C ARG A 98 7.15 -1.31 0.47
N PHE A 99 6.74 -2.36 1.16
CA PHE A 99 6.99 -2.54 2.59
C PHE A 99 8.13 -3.53 2.80
N PRO A 100 8.92 -3.36 3.88
CA PRO A 100 9.88 -4.39 4.29
C PRO A 100 9.12 -5.68 4.61
N VAL A 101 9.64 -6.84 4.19
CA VAL A 101 9.09 -8.13 4.59
C VAL A 101 9.84 -8.70 5.78
N TYR A 102 9.07 -9.23 6.72
CA TYR A 102 9.57 -9.90 7.92
C TYR A 102 9.31 -11.39 7.78
N TYR A 103 10.05 -12.05 6.88
CA TYR A 103 9.99 -13.51 6.80
C TYR A 103 10.78 -14.14 7.95
N GLN A 104 10.20 -15.17 8.55
CA GLN A 104 10.99 -16.23 9.18
C GLN A 104 11.63 -17.03 8.04
N HIS A 105 12.93 -16.90 7.82
CA HIS A 105 13.65 -18.03 7.28
C HIS A 105 13.72 -19.08 8.40
N ASN A 106 13.24 -20.29 8.10
CA ASN A 106 13.44 -21.46 8.96
C ASN A 106 14.92 -21.88 9.02
N ASP A 107 15.77 -21.29 8.18
CA ASP A 107 17.20 -21.44 8.27
C ASP A 107 17.77 -20.36 9.18
N ASP A 108 18.75 -20.79 9.97
CA ASP A 108 19.60 -20.02 10.88
C ASP A 108 20.44 -18.92 10.18
N THR A 109 19.94 -18.28 9.13
CA THR A 109 20.55 -17.10 8.54
C THR A 109 19.65 -15.92 8.88
N VAL A 110 20.15 -15.04 9.75
CA VAL A 110 19.62 -13.68 9.83
C VAL A 110 20.04 -13.07 8.50
N SER A 111 19.19 -13.16 7.48
CA SER A 111 19.31 -12.19 6.41
C SER A 111 19.04 -10.85 7.08
N THR A 112 20.13 -10.11 7.26
CA THR A 112 20.07 -8.69 7.51
C THR A 112 19.12 -8.09 6.47
N PHE A 113 18.44 -7.02 6.85
CA PHE A 113 17.47 -6.27 6.05
C PHE A 113 17.94 -5.77 4.67
N ASP A 114 19.08 -6.24 4.17
CA ASP A 114 19.83 -5.73 3.02
C ASP A 114 19.52 -6.41 1.69
N THR A 115 18.66 -7.43 1.62
CA THR A 115 18.22 -7.91 0.31
C THR A 115 16.99 -7.12 -0.14
N ALA A 116 17.23 -6.17 -1.04
CA ALA A 116 16.23 -5.40 -1.79
C ALA A 116 15.15 -6.26 -2.49
N ASP A 117 15.29 -7.59 -2.45
CA ASP A 117 14.44 -8.60 -3.08
C ASP A 117 13.29 -9.11 -2.19
N THR A 118 13.23 -8.76 -0.91
CA THR A 118 12.12 -9.17 -0.02
C THR A 118 11.24 -7.97 0.39
N THR A 119 10.57 -7.37 -0.58
CA THR A 119 9.55 -6.32 -0.35
C THR A 119 8.15 -6.86 -0.61
N MET A 120 7.19 -6.59 0.29
CA MET A 120 5.78 -6.85 0.02
C MET A 120 5.25 -5.64 -0.73
N GLY A 121 4.91 -5.90 -1.99
CA GLY A 121 4.32 -4.91 -2.87
C GLY A 121 2.83 -4.76 -2.59
N HIS A 122 2.36 -3.53 -2.61
CA HIS A 122 0.96 -3.23 -2.40
C HIS A 122 0.46 -2.09 -3.29
N SER A 123 -0.66 -2.31 -3.96
CA SER A 123 -1.15 -1.43 -5.02
C SER A 123 -2.33 -0.59 -4.57
N ASN A 124 -2.24 0.70 -4.92
CA ASN A 124 -3.16 1.76 -4.62
C ASN A 124 -3.42 2.58 -5.88
N THR A 125 -4.45 3.42 -5.87
CA THR A 125 -4.57 4.48 -6.87
C THR A 125 -5.14 5.74 -6.29
N VAL A 126 -4.73 6.86 -6.89
CA VAL A 126 -5.30 8.16 -6.64
C VAL A 126 -5.96 8.67 -7.91
N ILE A 127 -7.18 9.15 -7.77
CA ILE A 127 -7.91 9.87 -8.81
C ILE A 127 -8.00 11.33 -8.37
N ILE A 128 -7.37 12.23 -9.13
CA ILE A 128 -7.47 13.68 -8.92
C ILE A 128 -8.54 14.21 -9.87
N ASN A 129 -9.52 14.93 -9.36
CA ASN A 129 -10.50 15.68 -10.14
C ASN A 129 -10.21 17.18 -10.03
N LYS A 130 -9.75 17.77 -11.13
CA LYS A 130 -9.37 19.19 -11.24
C LYS A 130 -10.59 20.11 -11.08
N GLY A 131 -11.74 19.70 -11.61
CA GLY A 131 -12.94 20.52 -11.68
C GLY A 131 -13.57 20.81 -10.32
N ASN A 132 -13.61 19.81 -9.43
CA ASN A 132 -14.11 19.98 -8.07
C ASN A 132 -13.01 20.07 -7.00
N ARG A 133 -11.74 20.04 -7.43
CA ARG A 133 -10.55 20.11 -6.56
C ARG A 133 -10.53 19.01 -5.49
N GLU A 134 -10.81 17.78 -5.91
CA GLU A 134 -10.80 16.61 -5.04
C GLU A 134 -9.69 15.62 -5.41
N ILE A 135 -9.16 14.95 -4.40
CA ILE A 135 -8.25 13.82 -4.52
C ILE A 135 -8.91 12.63 -3.83
N GLU A 136 -9.19 11.59 -4.59
CA GLU A 136 -9.76 10.36 -4.07
C GLU A 136 -8.69 9.26 -4.05
N LEU A 137 -8.37 8.74 -2.87
CA LEU A 137 -7.49 7.58 -2.69
C LEU A 137 -8.32 6.31 -2.54
N PHE A 138 -7.97 5.31 -3.34
CA PHE A 138 -8.46 3.95 -3.20
C PHE A 138 -7.34 2.99 -2.78
N GLU A 139 -7.60 2.33 -1.66
CA GLU A 139 -6.75 1.33 -1.03
C GLU A 139 -7.61 0.08 -0.80
N PRO A 140 -7.42 -1.02 -1.55
CA PRO A 140 -8.37 -2.14 -1.56
C PRO A 140 -8.52 -2.88 -0.21
N HIS A 141 -7.65 -2.65 0.77
CA HIS A 141 -7.76 -3.17 2.14
C HIS A 141 -8.34 -2.17 3.16
N GLY A 142 -8.73 -0.96 2.73
CA GLY A 142 -9.20 0.13 3.58
C GLY A 142 -8.08 1.04 4.10
N GLU A 143 -8.40 2.07 4.90
CA GLU A 143 -7.45 3.14 5.28
C GLU A 143 -6.08 2.67 5.83
N TYR A 144 -6.05 1.50 6.48
CA TYR A 144 -4.84 0.98 7.11
C TYR A 144 -4.36 -0.27 6.40
N PHE A 145 -3.08 -0.26 6.00
CA PHE A 145 -2.42 -1.48 5.59
C PHE A 145 -2.28 -2.42 6.80
N LYS A 146 -2.89 -3.61 6.71
CA LYS A 146 -2.91 -4.63 7.79
C LYS A 146 -1.95 -5.81 7.57
N GLY A 147 -1.28 -5.89 6.42
CA GLY A 147 -0.32 -6.95 6.12
C GLY A 147 0.97 -6.89 6.95
N HIS A 148 1.06 -5.94 7.89
CA HIS A 148 2.23 -5.69 8.73
C HIS A 148 1.80 -5.58 10.20
N PRO A 149 2.65 -5.95 11.19
CA PRO A 149 2.39 -5.72 12.61
C PRO A 149 2.19 -4.24 13.02
N ILE A 150 2.27 -3.31 12.06
CA ILE A 150 1.98 -1.89 12.25
C ILE A 150 0.91 -1.50 11.25
N GLN A 151 -0.14 -0.87 11.76
CA GLN A 151 -1.07 -0.12 10.93
C GLN A 151 -0.36 1.10 10.35
N ILE A 152 -0.25 1.14 9.02
CA ILE A 152 0.29 2.27 8.28
C ILE A 152 -0.89 3.05 7.73
N ASN A 153 -0.97 4.34 8.09
CA ASN A 153 -1.96 5.23 7.49
C ASN A 153 -1.49 5.58 6.07
N THR A 154 -2.03 4.86 5.08
CA THR A 154 -1.66 5.03 3.67
C THR A 154 -2.12 6.39 3.14
N ASN A 155 -3.22 6.95 3.67
CA ASN A 155 -3.72 8.27 3.30
C ASN A 155 -2.69 9.36 3.52
N LEU A 156 -2.13 9.46 4.73
CA LEU A 156 -1.12 10.47 5.06
C LEU A 156 0.15 10.31 4.24
N LEU A 157 0.60 9.06 4.06
CA LEU A 157 1.79 8.74 3.27
C LEU A 157 1.64 9.20 1.81
N ILE A 158 0.53 8.83 1.19
CA ILE A 158 0.24 9.15 -0.20
C ILE A 158 -0.03 10.64 -0.36
N LYS A 159 -0.81 11.26 0.54
CA LYS A 159 -1.08 12.71 0.51
C LYS A 159 0.20 13.54 0.59
N SER A 160 1.10 13.23 1.52
CA SER A 160 2.41 13.90 1.63
C SER A 160 3.24 13.72 0.35
N THR A 161 3.29 12.50 -0.18
CA THR A 161 4.01 12.18 -1.42
C THR A 161 3.47 12.98 -2.60
N LEU A 162 2.14 13.05 -2.76
CA LEU A 162 1.50 13.82 -3.82
C LEU A 162 1.76 15.31 -3.67
N ASN A 163 1.61 15.88 -2.47
CA ASN A 163 1.89 17.30 -2.24
C ASN A 163 3.32 17.70 -2.58
N LYS A 164 4.27 16.76 -2.43
CA LYS A 164 5.66 16.95 -2.82
C LYS A 164 5.87 16.86 -4.33
N LEU A 165 5.28 15.87 -4.99
CA LEU A 165 5.46 15.62 -6.42
C LEU A 165 4.64 16.58 -7.30
N LEU A 166 3.47 16.97 -6.81
CA LEU A 166 2.43 17.71 -7.52
C LEU A 166 1.91 18.85 -6.65
N PRO A 167 2.68 19.94 -6.42
CA PRO A 167 2.32 20.97 -5.43
C PRO A 167 0.95 21.64 -5.63
N PHE A 168 0.38 21.61 -6.85
CA PHE A 168 -0.96 22.13 -7.11
C PHE A 168 -2.07 21.39 -6.34
N THR A 169 -1.78 20.20 -5.81
CA THR A 169 -2.73 19.37 -5.06
C THR A 169 -2.89 19.78 -3.59
N GLN A 170 -2.07 20.70 -3.08
CA GLN A 170 -2.04 21.05 -1.66
C GLN A 170 -3.39 21.58 -1.13
N ASP A 171 -4.12 22.30 -1.99
CA ASP A 171 -5.40 22.92 -1.66
C ASP A 171 -6.61 22.09 -2.12
N PHE A 172 -6.42 20.82 -2.42
CA PHE A 172 -7.51 19.92 -2.84
C PHE A 172 -8.04 19.17 -1.62
N THR A 173 -9.34 18.87 -1.64
CA THR A 173 -9.97 18.03 -0.62
C THR A 173 -9.52 16.59 -0.81
N PHE A 174 -8.82 16.04 0.17
CA PHE A 174 -8.37 14.64 0.14
C PHE A 174 -9.41 13.74 0.80
N LYS A 175 -9.91 12.77 0.05
CA LYS A 175 -10.88 11.76 0.47
C LYS A 175 -10.28 10.36 0.31
N ASN A 176 -10.57 9.48 1.25
CA ASN A 176 -10.35 8.05 1.05
C ASN A 176 -11.70 7.40 0.72
N ALA A 177 -11.68 6.56 -0.31
CA ALA A 177 -12.85 5.84 -0.85
C ALA A 177 -13.68 5.07 0.20
N PHE A 178 -13.09 4.76 1.35
CA PHE A 178 -13.67 3.97 2.43
C PHE A 178 -13.82 4.73 3.76
N GLN A 179 -13.36 5.97 3.88
CA GLN A 179 -13.34 6.67 5.18
C GLN A 179 -14.69 7.33 5.52
N GLU A 180 -15.46 7.74 4.52
CA GLU A 180 -16.83 8.26 4.69
C GLU A 180 -17.86 7.13 4.88
N CYS A 181 -17.41 5.89 4.92
CA CYS A 181 -18.21 4.72 4.62
C CYS A 181 -17.90 3.61 5.61
N GLY A 182 -18.85 3.19 6.45
CA GLY A 182 -18.72 2.00 7.29
C GLY A 182 -18.62 0.67 6.51
N TYR A 183 -18.15 0.70 5.26
CA TYR A 183 -18.08 -0.43 4.35
C TYR A 183 -16.80 -1.24 4.52
N LEU A 184 -16.94 -2.55 4.37
CA LEU A 184 -15.82 -3.47 4.29
C LEU A 184 -15.09 -3.23 2.95
N ALA A 185 -13.79 -3.00 3.03
CA ALA A 185 -12.92 -2.96 1.86
C ALA A 185 -13.12 -4.24 1.01
N PRO A 186 -13.09 -4.14 -0.33
CA PRO A 186 -13.45 -5.25 -1.20
C PRO A 186 -12.48 -6.42 -1.09
N GLN A 187 -11.26 -6.19 -0.61
CA GLN A 187 -10.24 -7.21 -0.44
C GLN A 187 -10.00 -7.51 1.03
N THR A 188 -10.37 -8.72 1.46
CA THR A 188 -10.06 -9.23 2.81
C THR A 188 -8.87 -10.18 2.86
N SER A 189 -8.37 -10.63 1.69
CA SER A 189 -7.21 -11.53 1.57
C SER A 189 -6.05 -10.82 0.88
N ASP A 190 -4.80 -11.18 1.19
CA ASP A 190 -3.59 -10.48 0.72
C ASP A 190 -3.28 -10.63 -0.79
N SER A 191 -4.25 -11.05 -1.60
CA SER A 191 -4.10 -11.31 -3.03
C SER A 191 -5.00 -10.41 -3.89
N TYR A 192 -4.50 -10.02 -5.07
CA TYR A 192 -5.21 -9.25 -6.11
C TYR A 192 -5.34 -7.73 -5.91
N CYS A 193 -4.58 -7.08 -5.03
CA CYS A 193 -4.67 -5.61 -4.81
C CYS A 193 -4.55 -4.79 -6.10
N LEU A 194 -3.67 -5.18 -7.01
CA LEU A 194 -3.52 -4.50 -8.30
C LEU A 194 -4.75 -4.68 -9.21
N ALA A 195 -5.39 -5.85 -9.19
CA ALA A 195 -6.62 -6.09 -9.94
C ALA A 195 -7.80 -5.29 -9.37
N TRP A 196 -7.92 -5.23 -8.05
CA TRP A 196 -8.95 -4.42 -7.38
C TRP A 196 -8.77 -2.93 -7.69
N THR A 197 -7.53 -2.46 -7.68
CA THR A 197 -7.18 -1.08 -8.05
C THR A 197 -7.62 -0.76 -9.48
N LEU A 198 -7.33 -1.65 -10.45
CA LEU A 198 -7.72 -1.46 -11.84
C LEU A 198 -9.23 -1.52 -12.04
N MET A 199 -9.89 -2.47 -11.38
CA MET A 199 -11.34 -2.60 -11.41
C MET A 199 -11.99 -1.32 -10.88
N TYR A 200 -11.50 -0.77 -9.78
CA TYR A 200 -11.99 0.48 -9.24
C TYR A 200 -11.85 1.65 -10.22
N ILE A 201 -10.67 1.81 -10.86
CA ILE A 201 -10.45 2.82 -11.90
C ILE A 201 -11.51 2.68 -13.00
N GLU A 202 -11.71 1.47 -13.50
CA GLU A 202 -12.69 1.20 -14.56
C GLU A 202 -14.13 1.51 -14.09
N LEU A 203 -14.50 1.13 -12.87
CA LEU A 203 -15.81 1.46 -12.31
C LEU A 203 -16.02 2.98 -12.20
N LYS A 204 -15.02 3.75 -11.75
CA LYS A 204 -15.12 5.21 -11.68
C LYS A 204 -15.26 5.85 -13.06
N LEU A 205 -14.55 5.33 -14.07
CA LEU A 205 -14.67 5.81 -15.45
C LEU A 205 -16.01 5.46 -16.09
N LEU A 206 -16.61 4.31 -15.73
CA LEU A 206 -17.92 3.89 -16.21
C LEU A 206 -19.09 4.61 -15.52
N ASN A 207 -18.85 5.18 -14.34
CA ASN A 207 -19.85 5.72 -13.43
C ASN A 207 -19.41 7.08 -12.89
N ASN A 208 -18.97 7.97 -13.78
CA ASN A 208 -18.49 9.32 -13.42
C ASN A 208 -19.54 10.16 -12.68
N ASP A 209 -20.82 9.84 -12.85
CA ASP A 209 -21.95 10.53 -12.22
C ASP A 209 -22.28 9.98 -10.82
N PHE A 210 -21.63 8.88 -10.38
CA PHE A 210 -21.86 8.26 -9.08
C PHE A 210 -20.70 8.49 -8.12
N THR A 211 -21.05 8.66 -6.85
CA THR A 211 -20.10 8.66 -5.74
C THR A 211 -19.46 7.28 -5.59
N THR A 212 -18.29 7.23 -4.98
CA THR A 212 -17.60 5.97 -4.69
C THR A 212 -18.40 5.10 -3.73
N GLU A 213 -19.06 5.73 -2.76
CA GLU A 213 -20.02 5.10 -1.86
C GLU A 213 -21.13 4.34 -2.62
N GLU A 214 -21.81 4.99 -3.56
CA GLU A 214 -22.88 4.38 -4.33
C GLU A 214 -22.39 3.17 -5.13
N VAL A 215 -21.23 3.31 -5.77
CA VAL A 215 -20.63 2.24 -6.58
C VAL A 215 -20.28 1.02 -5.72
N PHE A 216 -19.60 1.21 -4.58
CA PHE A 216 -19.19 0.08 -3.74
C PHE A 216 -20.31 -0.50 -2.90
N THR A 217 -21.29 0.30 -2.49
CA THR A 217 -22.51 -0.20 -1.85
C THR A 217 -23.21 -1.19 -2.75
N LEU A 218 -23.36 -0.84 -4.03
CA LEU A 218 -24.02 -1.70 -5.01
C LEU A 218 -23.14 -2.90 -5.40
N PHE A 219 -21.82 -2.71 -5.51
CA PHE A 219 -20.89 -3.82 -5.73
C PHE A 219 -20.95 -4.85 -4.60
N ASN A 220 -20.84 -4.40 -3.35
CA ASN A 220 -20.87 -5.28 -2.18
C ASN A 220 -22.23 -5.97 -2.00
N LYS A 221 -23.35 -5.31 -2.34
CA LYS A 221 -24.67 -5.96 -2.39
C LYS A 221 -24.75 -7.11 -3.40
N VAL A 222 -24.03 -7.04 -4.51
CA VAL A 222 -24.02 -8.08 -5.54
C VAL A 222 -23.02 -9.20 -5.19
N PHE A 223 -21.91 -8.86 -4.54
CA PHE A 223 -20.84 -9.78 -4.16
C PHE A 223 -20.68 -9.82 -2.64
N ASP A 224 -21.70 -10.37 -1.97
CA ASP A 224 -21.84 -10.31 -0.50
C ASP A 224 -20.84 -11.23 0.24
N SER A 225 -20.38 -12.31 -0.40
CA SER A 225 -19.38 -13.21 0.19
C SER A 225 -17.98 -13.02 -0.38
N GLU A 226 -16.96 -13.25 0.46
CA GLU A 226 -15.55 -13.24 0.02
C GLU A 226 -15.27 -14.22 -1.12
N LYS A 227 -15.91 -15.40 -1.10
CA LYS A 227 -15.79 -16.38 -2.20
C LYS A 227 -16.29 -15.80 -3.53
N GLN A 228 -17.39 -15.04 -3.51
CA GLN A 228 -17.92 -14.38 -4.72
C GLN A 228 -17.00 -13.25 -5.18
N LYS A 229 -16.48 -12.42 -4.27
CA LYS A 229 -15.51 -11.36 -4.59
C LYS A 229 -14.24 -11.92 -5.23
N VAL A 230 -13.65 -12.96 -4.63
CA VAL A 230 -12.46 -13.65 -5.18
C VAL A 230 -12.76 -14.29 -6.54
N THR A 231 -13.93 -14.91 -6.70
CA THR A 231 -14.33 -15.48 -8.00
C THR A 231 -14.49 -14.38 -9.05
N TYR A 232 -15.13 -13.27 -8.69
CA TYR A 232 -15.30 -12.12 -9.58
C TYR A 232 -13.96 -11.53 -10.01
N ILE A 233 -13.03 -11.26 -9.08
CA ILE A 233 -11.75 -10.65 -9.43
C ILE A 233 -10.88 -11.59 -10.28
N LYS A 234 -10.95 -12.91 -10.06
CA LYS A 234 -10.29 -13.89 -10.94
C LYS A 234 -10.86 -13.90 -12.36
N ARG A 235 -12.18 -13.77 -12.49
CA ARG A 235 -12.85 -13.65 -13.80
C ARG A 235 -12.54 -12.31 -14.46
N TYR A 236 -12.42 -11.25 -13.67
CA TYR A 236 -11.97 -9.95 -14.12
C TYR A 236 -10.55 -10.03 -14.70
N ILE A 237 -9.60 -10.72 -14.05
CA ILE A 237 -8.26 -10.94 -14.61
C ILE A 237 -8.31 -11.70 -15.95
N SER A 238 -9.15 -12.74 -16.07
CA SER A 238 -9.37 -13.42 -17.36
C SER A 238 -9.90 -12.45 -18.42
N TYR A 239 -10.84 -11.58 -18.05
CA TYR A 239 -11.38 -10.55 -18.93
C TYR A 239 -10.29 -9.59 -19.43
N LEU A 240 -9.44 -9.08 -18.54
CA LEU A 240 -8.34 -8.17 -18.89
C LEU A 240 -7.44 -8.77 -19.97
N LYS A 241 -7.02 -10.03 -19.80
CA LYS A 241 -6.20 -10.75 -20.77
C LYS A 241 -6.87 -10.84 -22.13
N THR A 242 -8.14 -11.28 -22.16
CA THR A 242 -8.92 -11.34 -23.40
C THR A 242 -9.02 -9.98 -24.08
N GLN A 243 -9.14 -8.88 -23.32
CA GLN A 243 -9.15 -7.54 -23.94
C GLN A 243 -7.79 -7.14 -24.49
N ILE A 244 -6.69 -7.42 -23.79
CA ILE A 244 -5.34 -7.11 -24.27
C ILE A 244 -5.03 -7.86 -25.56
N ASP A 245 -5.33 -9.17 -25.61
CA ASP A 245 -5.14 -10.02 -26.79
C ASP A 245 -5.93 -9.48 -27.99
N ASN A 246 -7.20 -9.13 -27.77
CA ASN A 246 -8.08 -8.59 -28.83
C ASN A 246 -7.61 -7.23 -29.38
N TYR A 247 -6.94 -6.42 -28.57
CA TYR A 247 -6.45 -5.10 -28.97
C TYR A 247 -5.01 -5.14 -29.49
N ASN A 248 -4.37 -6.31 -29.47
CA ASN A 248 -2.98 -6.53 -29.87
C ASN A 248 -2.03 -5.48 -29.26
N ILE A 249 -2.26 -5.13 -27.99
CA ILE A 249 -1.38 -4.21 -27.27
C ILE A 249 -0.14 -4.99 -26.89
N LYS A 250 1.01 -4.53 -27.39
CA LYS A 250 2.31 -5.07 -26.96
C LYS A 250 2.82 -4.27 -25.77
N PRO A 251 3.58 -4.90 -24.85
CA PRO A 251 4.33 -4.18 -23.84
C PRO A 251 5.22 -3.14 -24.52
N THR A 252 5.16 -1.89 -24.06
CA THR A 252 6.17 -0.90 -24.41
C THR A 252 7.44 -1.28 -23.65
N SER A 253 8.44 -1.81 -24.36
CA SER A 253 9.77 -1.97 -23.80
C SER A 253 10.41 -0.59 -23.69
N SER A 254 10.31 0.05 -22.53
CA SER A 254 11.24 1.12 -22.18
C SER A 254 12.13 0.62 -21.05
N TYR A 255 13.44 0.81 -21.25
CA TYR A 255 14.35 0.82 -20.12
C TYR A 255 13.92 1.97 -19.22
N PRO A 256 13.95 1.80 -17.89
CA PRO A 256 13.56 2.85 -17.00
C PRO A 256 14.49 4.05 -17.17
N ASP A 257 13.96 5.12 -17.76
CA ASP A 257 14.64 6.40 -17.76
C ASP A 257 14.66 6.95 -16.33
N TYR A 258 15.79 7.57 -16.00
CA TYR A 258 16.09 8.36 -14.80
C TYR A 258 14.92 8.50 -13.81
N TYR A 259 15.01 7.75 -12.71
CA TYR A 259 14.16 7.95 -11.55
C TYR A 259 14.59 9.23 -10.82
N TYR A 260 13.64 9.97 -10.25
CA TYR A 260 13.93 10.89 -9.16
C TYR A 260 13.88 10.14 -7.83
N PRO A 261 14.99 9.58 -7.30
CA PRO A 261 15.01 9.11 -5.93
C PRO A 261 14.93 10.34 -5.04
N LEU A 262 13.75 10.63 -4.51
CA LEU A 262 13.61 11.67 -3.49
C LEU A 262 14.19 11.12 -2.18
N ARG A 263 15.52 11.24 -2.00
CA ARG A 263 16.27 10.75 -0.82
C ARG A 263 16.01 11.52 0.47
N GLN A 264 15.32 12.66 0.38
CA GLN A 264 14.82 13.36 1.55
C GLN A 264 13.34 13.06 1.67
N LEU A 265 13.01 12.13 2.55
CA LEU A 265 11.62 11.89 2.86
C LEU A 265 11.02 13.06 3.64
N ASP A 266 9.74 13.28 3.41
CA ASP A 266 8.90 14.00 4.36
C ASP A 266 9.11 13.41 5.77
N PRO A 267 9.24 14.25 6.82
CA PRO A 267 9.42 13.78 8.20
C PRO A 267 8.44 12.68 8.62
N PHE A 268 7.21 12.68 8.09
CA PHE A 268 6.22 11.64 8.29
C PHE A 268 6.69 10.28 7.77
N VAL A 269 7.21 10.19 6.54
CA VAL A 269 7.63 8.91 5.95
C VAL A 269 8.86 8.36 6.68
N ASN A 270 9.77 9.25 7.11
CA ASN A 270 10.88 8.86 7.97
C ASN A 270 10.37 8.28 9.31
N ASN A 271 9.39 8.92 9.94
CA ASN A 271 8.77 8.42 11.17
C ASN A 271 8.08 7.05 10.96
N VAL A 272 7.38 6.86 9.83
CA VAL A 272 6.77 5.57 9.48
C VAL A 272 7.84 4.49 9.31
N HIS A 273 8.93 4.77 8.59
CA HIS A 273 10.04 3.83 8.42
C HIS A 273 10.71 3.47 9.74
N LEU A 274 11.08 4.46 10.57
CA LEU A 274 11.70 4.21 11.87
C LEU A 274 10.80 3.33 12.74
N LYS A 275 9.48 3.61 12.74
CA LYS A 275 8.49 2.78 13.42
C LYS A 275 8.49 1.34 12.89
N LEU A 276 8.47 1.14 11.57
CA LEU A 276 8.52 -0.18 10.93
C LEU A 276 9.80 -0.93 11.26
N ARG A 277 10.95 -0.24 11.23
CA ARG A 277 12.24 -0.83 11.54
C ARG A 277 12.27 -1.32 12.99
N ILE A 278 11.86 -0.49 13.95
CA ILE A 278 11.83 -0.86 15.37
C ILE A 278 10.93 -2.08 15.59
N VAL A 279 9.68 -2.08 15.12
CA VAL A 279 8.77 -3.23 15.29
C VAL A 279 9.29 -4.47 14.59
N GLY A 280 9.89 -4.28 13.42
CA GLY A 280 10.56 -5.33 12.68
C GLY A 280 11.65 -6.03 13.45
N LEU A 281 12.57 -5.25 14.03
CA LEU A 281 13.63 -5.73 14.89
C LEU A 281 13.05 -6.44 16.13
N LEU A 282 12.01 -5.89 16.76
CA LEU A 282 11.33 -6.53 17.90
C LEU A 282 10.70 -7.88 17.52
N TYR A 283 10.11 -7.97 16.33
CA TYR A 283 9.56 -9.21 15.79
C TYR A 283 10.65 -10.26 15.54
N ILE A 284 11.74 -9.87 14.88
CA ILE A 284 12.89 -10.74 14.63
C ILE A 284 13.49 -11.20 15.96
N TYR A 285 13.73 -10.29 16.90
CA TYR A 285 14.26 -10.60 18.23
C TYR A 285 13.46 -11.70 18.93
N ARG A 286 12.12 -11.59 18.90
CA ARG A 286 11.21 -12.56 19.54
C ARG A 286 11.34 -13.96 18.94
N LYS A 287 11.52 -14.04 17.61
CA LYS A 287 11.51 -15.28 16.83
C LYS A 287 12.88 -15.96 16.75
N LEU A 288 13.98 -15.24 16.95
CA LEU A 288 15.32 -15.82 16.94
C LEU A 288 15.53 -16.72 18.15
N GLU A 289 16.17 -17.87 17.98
CA GLU A 289 16.58 -18.75 19.09
C GLU A 289 18.04 -18.55 19.51
N ASN A 290 18.87 -18.03 18.60
CA ASN A 290 20.30 -17.85 18.82
C ASN A 290 20.64 -16.52 19.53
N ASN A 291 21.30 -16.61 20.69
CA ASN A 291 21.63 -15.47 21.55
C ASN A 291 22.58 -14.44 20.91
N ASN A 292 23.56 -14.87 20.10
CA ASN A 292 24.49 -13.95 19.45
C ASN A 292 23.78 -13.07 18.42
N LYS A 293 22.85 -13.65 17.66
CA LYS A 293 22.01 -12.91 16.70
C LYS A 293 21.03 -11.98 17.40
N ARG A 294 20.40 -12.41 18.51
CA ARG A 294 19.56 -11.54 19.35
C ARG A 294 20.33 -10.30 19.82
N LYS A 295 21.60 -10.46 20.22
CA LYS A 295 22.47 -9.35 20.63
C LYS A 295 22.71 -8.33 19.52
N VAL A 296 22.88 -8.78 18.27
CA VAL A 296 23.01 -7.88 17.10
C VAL A 296 21.76 -7.04 16.92
N ILE A 297 20.58 -7.67 16.91
CA ILE A 297 19.28 -6.99 16.79
C ILE A 297 19.07 -5.99 17.94
N LEU A 298 19.46 -6.39 19.14
CA LEU A 298 19.31 -5.56 20.34
C LEU A 298 20.23 -4.33 20.30
N ASN A 299 21.48 -4.47 19.85
CA ASN A 299 22.38 -3.34 19.66
C ASN A 299 21.81 -2.33 18.66
N GLU A 300 21.15 -2.80 17.61
CA GLU A 300 20.49 -1.93 16.65
C GLU A 300 19.27 -1.22 17.26
N LEU A 301 18.42 -1.94 18.00
CA LEU A 301 17.29 -1.36 18.75
C LEU A 301 17.73 -0.24 19.69
N ILE A 302 18.86 -0.40 20.39
CA ILE A 302 19.45 0.64 21.25
C ILE A 302 19.81 1.89 20.45
N GLY A 303 20.24 1.75 19.18
CA GLY A 303 20.51 2.88 18.29
C GLY A 303 19.29 3.79 18.10
N TYR A 304 18.08 3.25 18.23
CA TYR A 304 16.83 4.00 18.09
C TYR A 304 16.29 4.60 19.39
N LYS A 305 17.03 4.52 20.51
CA LYS A 305 16.55 4.98 21.83
C LYS A 305 16.14 6.45 21.91
N ASN A 306 16.70 7.30 21.05
CA ASN A 306 16.38 8.74 21.01
C ASN A 306 15.17 9.05 20.12
N TYR A 307 14.59 8.05 19.44
CA TYR A 307 13.35 8.24 18.71
C TYR A 307 12.21 8.46 19.70
N THR A 308 11.50 9.58 19.58
CA THR A 308 10.53 10.05 20.57
C THR A 308 9.40 9.04 20.84
N LYS A 309 9.08 8.17 19.89
CA LYS A 309 8.05 7.11 20.04
C LYS A 309 8.60 5.72 20.33
N PHE A 310 9.91 5.61 20.61
CA PHE A 310 10.56 4.32 20.82
C PHE A 310 9.92 3.56 22.00
N GLU A 311 9.76 4.21 23.15
CA GLU A 311 9.19 3.61 24.36
C GLU A 311 7.76 3.11 24.12
N ASP A 312 6.91 3.93 23.49
CA ASP A 312 5.54 3.55 23.14
C ASP A 312 5.48 2.33 22.22
N ILE A 313 6.34 2.27 21.20
CA ILE A 313 6.40 1.15 20.26
C ILE A 313 6.87 -0.12 20.96
N PHE A 314 7.92 0.01 21.77
CA PHE A 314 8.48 -1.09 22.53
C PHE A 314 7.43 -1.67 23.49
N TYR A 315 6.77 -0.81 24.26
CA TYR A 315 5.71 -1.21 25.20
C TYR A 315 4.56 -1.91 24.47
N ASN A 316 3.94 -1.25 23.48
CA ASN A 316 2.79 -1.80 22.77
C ASN A 316 3.10 -3.15 22.08
N PHE A 317 4.34 -3.37 21.66
CA PHE A 317 4.75 -4.65 21.08
C PHE A 317 4.72 -5.81 22.09
N PHE A 318 5.12 -5.54 23.33
CA PHE A 318 5.18 -6.50 24.43
C PHE A 318 3.94 -6.55 25.32
N THR A 319 3.01 -5.60 25.20
CA THR A 319 1.72 -5.65 25.89
C THR A 319 1.00 -6.98 25.62
N GLY A 320 0.71 -7.72 26.69
CA GLY A 320 0.12 -9.07 26.61
C GLY A 320 1.11 -10.22 26.32
N LYS A 321 2.42 -9.94 26.26
CA LYS A 321 3.51 -10.91 26.02
C LYS A 321 4.60 -10.81 27.10
N TYR A 322 4.16 -10.82 28.36
CA TYR A 322 5.03 -10.58 29.53
C TYR A 322 6.22 -11.53 29.62
N ASN A 323 6.06 -12.82 29.29
CA ASN A 323 7.17 -13.79 29.32
C ASN A 323 8.27 -13.49 28.28
N ASP A 324 7.90 -12.98 27.09
CA ASP A 324 8.88 -12.60 26.06
C ASP A 324 9.67 -11.36 26.49
N MET A 325 9.00 -10.45 27.21
CA MET A 325 9.62 -9.27 27.79
C MET A 325 10.56 -9.63 28.94
N ILE A 326 10.14 -10.49 29.88
CA ILE A 326 10.99 -10.98 30.98
C ILE A 326 12.24 -11.68 30.44
N ARG A 327 12.09 -12.53 29.43
CA ARG A 327 13.23 -13.18 28.76
C ARG A 327 14.21 -12.16 28.19
N LEU A 328 13.73 -11.06 27.61
CA LEU A 328 14.58 -9.96 27.15
C LEU A 328 15.31 -9.27 28.31
N LEU A 329 14.62 -9.06 29.44
CA LEU A 329 15.19 -8.46 30.65
C LEU A 329 16.29 -9.34 31.27
N ASP A 330 16.06 -10.65 31.34
CA ASP A 330 16.99 -11.61 31.97
C ASP A 330 18.23 -11.87 31.10
N GLU A 331 18.06 -11.96 29.78
CA GLU A 331 19.17 -12.23 28.86
C GLU A 331 20.10 -11.02 28.67
N ASN A 332 19.61 -9.79 28.90
CA ASN A 332 20.36 -8.57 28.55
C ASN A 332 20.19 -7.40 29.57
N PRO A 333 20.51 -7.59 30.87
CA PRO A 333 20.32 -6.57 31.90
C PRO A 333 21.13 -5.28 31.66
N SER A 334 22.27 -5.35 30.99
CA SER A 334 23.14 -4.21 30.64
C SER A 334 22.62 -3.34 29.49
N VAL A 335 21.60 -3.81 28.77
CA VAL A 335 20.98 -3.07 27.68
C VAL A 335 19.93 -2.10 28.22
N LEU A 336 19.25 -2.47 29.31
CA LEU A 336 18.27 -1.63 29.99
C LEU A 336 18.91 -0.36 30.55
N THR A 337 20.10 -0.46 31.14
CA THR A 337 20.82 0.72 31.66
C THR A 337 21.17 1.75 30.58
N LYS A 338 21.07 1.40 29.29
CA LYS A 338 21.28 2.31 28.14
C LYS A 338 20.00 2.96 27.62
N PHE A 339 18.81 2.50 28.04
CA PHE A 339 17.54 3.16 27.81
C PHE A 339 17.28 4.11 28.99
N ASN A 340 17.25 5.42 28.72
CA ASN A 340 17.37 6.46 29.74
C ASN A 340 16.29 6.43 30.85
N ASN A 341 15.19 5.67 30.68
CA ASN A 341 14.11 5.50 31.66
C ASN A 341 13.86 4.03 32.10
N ALA A 342 14.76 3.10 31.78
CA ALA A 342 14.51 1.68 32.07
C ALA A 342 14.44 1.34 33.57
N THR A 343 14.93 2.22 34.45
CA THR A 343 14.88 2.01 35.91
C THR A 343 13.44 2.07 36.43
N PHE A 344 12.67 3.09 36.03
CA PHE A 344 11.25 3.22 36.38
C PHE A 344 10.41 2.09 35.73
N PHE A 345 10.79 1.70 34.52
CA PHE A 345 10.14 0.63 33.75
C PHE A 345 10.39 -0.76 34.33
N ALA A 346 11.63 -1.08 34.69
CA ALA A 346 12.01 -2.35 35.32
C ALA A 346 11.40 -2.50 36.72
N GLU A 347 11.25 -1.40 37.47
CA GLU A 347 10.59 -1.40 38.78
C GLU A 347 9.07 -1.59 38.69
N SER A 348 8.40 -0.87 37.79
CA SER A 348 6.95 -1.01 37.55
C SER A 348 6.59 -2.42 37.05
N LEU A 349 7.45 -3.03 36.25
CA LEU A 349 7.27 -4.40 35.74
C LEU A 349 7.60 -5.48 36.78
N LYS A 350 8.63 -5.27 37.63
CA LYS A 350 8.87 -6.12 38.80
C LYS A 350 7.67 -6.11 39.76
N GLN A 351 7.04 -4.96 39.97
CA GLN A 351 5.83 -4.86 40.80
C GLN A 351 4.64 -5.61 40.19
N LEU A 352 4.37 -5.43 38.89
CA LEU A 352 3.29 -6.16 38.19
C LEU A 352 3.52 -7.69 38.17
N TYR A 353 4.76 -8.14 37.98
CA TYR A 353 5.12 -9.57 38.02
C TYR A 353 4.91 -10.17 39.41
N ASN A 354 5.32 -9.46 40.46
CA ASN A 354 5.14 -9.92 41.85
C ASN A 354 3.66 -9.94 42.27
N LEU A 355 2.82 -9.07 41.72
CA LEU A 355 1.37 -9.02 41.97
C LEU A 355 0.58 -10.17 41.32
N GLN A 356 1.12 -10.84 40.29
CA GLN A 356 0.47 -12.00 39.64
C GLN A 356 0.92 -13.35 40.21
N ARG A 357 1.98 -13.36 41.04
CA ARG A 357 2.55 -14.56 41.67
C ARG A 357 2.03 -14.81 43.09
N ASN A 358 1.43 -13.80 43.69
CA ASN A 358 0.66 -13.86 44.93
C ASN A 358 -0.83 -13.86 44.57
#